data_AF-A0A6A8Z5E6-F1
#
_entry.id   AF-A0A6A8Z5E6-F1
#
_cell.length_a   1.000
_cell.length_b   1.000
_cell.length_c   1.000
_cell.angle_alpha   90.00
_cell.angle_beta   90.00
_cell.angle_gamma   90.00
#
_symmetry.space_group_name_H-M   'P 1'
#
loop_
_entity.id
_entity.type
_entity.pdbx_description
1 polymer ?
#
loop_
_entity_poly.entity_id
_entity_poly.type
_entity_poly.pdbx_seq_one_letter_code
_entity_poly.pdbx_strand_id
1 'polypeptide(L)' 'MPSIEEMGKRAALLKWKRQFGPFEKCPVCYGLLSSCELCHGSGKVIQEDIDSWNNPITKMRREVKGA' A
#
# COMPACT_ATOMS: atom_id res chain seq x y z
N MET A 1 0.80 16.79 16.51
CA MET A 1 1.33 15.43 16.34
C MET A 1 0.28 14.45 16.85
N PRO A 2 -0.11 13.42 16.09
CA PRO A 2 -1.04 12.41 16.59
C PRO A 2 -0.45 11.74 17.83
N SER A 3 -1.29 11.37 18.79
CA SER A 3 -0.82 10.66 19.98
C SER A 3 -0.35 9.25 19.61
N ILE A 4 0.51 8.66 20.45
CA ILE A 4 0.95 7.26 20.28
C ILE A 4 -0.25 6.32 20.22
N GLU A 5 -1.29 6.59 21.01
CA GLU A 5 -2.54 5.83 21.03
C GLU A 5 -3.28 5.93 19.68
N GLU A 6 -3.40 7.14 19.11
CA GLU A 6 -4.03 7.34 17.81
C GLU A 6 -3.24 6.66 16.68
N MET A 7 -1.91 6.71 16.75
CA MET A 7 -1.04 5.98 15.82
C MET A 7 -1.25 4.47 15.92
N GLY A 8 -1.35 3.95 17.14
CA GLY A 8 -1.65 2.53 17.40
C GLY A 8 -2.99 2.09 16.83
N LYS A 9 -4.06 2.87 17.05
CA LYS A 9 -5.40 2.61 16.49
C LYS A 9 -5.38 2.59 14.96
N ARG A 10 -4.68 3.54 14.33
CA ARG A 10 -4.55 3.59 12.86
C ARG A 10 -3.78 2.37 12.32
N ALA A 11 -2.69 1.98 12.96
CA ALA A 11 -1.93 0.80 12.56
C ALA A 11 -2.76 -0.49 12.65
N ALA A 12 -3.54 -0.66 13.72
CA ALA A 12 -4.45 -1.79 13.89
C ALA A 12 -5.52 -1.81 12.80
N LEU A 13 -6.12 -0.65 12.48
CA LEU A 13 -7.11 -0.54 11.41
C LEU A 13 -6.52 -0.91 10.04
N LEU A 14 -5.32 -0.43 9.71
CA LEU A 14 -4.65 -0.77 8.45
C LEU A 14 -4.34 -2.27 8.37
N LYS A 15 -3.87 -2.87 9.47
CA LYS A 15 -3.65 -4.33 9.52
C LYS A 15 -4.94 -5.10 9.27
N TRP A 16 -6.04 -4.69 9.92
CA TRP A 16 -7.35 -5.31 9.71
C TRP A 16 -7.82 -5.17 8.26
N LYS A 17 -7.68 -3.97 7.65
CA LYS A 17 -8.04 -3.74 6.25
C LYS A 17 -7.24 -4.60 5.27
N ARG A 18 -5.93 -4.79 5.50
CA ARG A 18 -5.10 -5.68 4.68
C ARG A 18 -5.53 -7.14 4.76
N GLN A 19 -6.18 -7.54 5.84
CA GLN A 19 -6.63 -8.92 6.05
C GLN A 19 -8.08 -9.15 5.60
N PHE A 20 -8.97 -8.17 5.81
CA PHE A 20 -10.42 -8.34 5.66
C PHE A 20 -11.13 -7.20 4.92
N GLY A 21 -10.41 -6.14 4.56
CA GLY A 21 -10.99 -4.94 3.96
C GLY A 21 -11.47 -5.17 2.53
N PRO A 22 -12.23 -4.21 1.97
CA PRO A 22 -12.50 -4.21 0.55
C PRO A 22 -11.17 -4.11 -0.19
N PHE A 23 -10.95 -5.05 -1.11
CA PHE A 23 -9.76 -5.08 -1.93
C PHE A 23 -10.06 -4.49 -3.30
N GLU A 24 -9.22 -3.55 -3.70
CA GLU A 24 -9.12 -3.05 -5.05
C GLU A 24 -8.19 -3.96 -5.87
N LYS A 25 -8.45 -4.07 -7.17
CA LYS A 25 -7.51 -4.73 -8.09
C LYS A 25 -6.25 -3.87 -8.19
N CYS A 26 -5.07 -4.48 -8.16
CA CYS A 26 -3.81 -3.73 -8.24
C CYS A 26 -3.78 -2.85 -9.51
N PRO A 27 -3.66 -1.51 -9.39
CA PRO A 27 -3.72 -0.62 -10.54
C PRO A 27 -2.44 -0.63 -11.39
N VAL A 28 -1.35 -1.19 -10.85
CA VAL A 28 -0.05 -1.23 -11.53
C VAL A 28 0.08 -2.48 -12.40
N CYS A 29 -0.18 -3.66 -11.84
CA CYS A 29 0.01 -4.92 -12.56
C CYS A 29 -1.29 -5.62 -12.94
N TYR A 30 -2.45 -5.12 -12.51
CA TYR A 30 -3.75 -5.75 -12.73
C TYR A 30 -3.82 -7.22 -12.27
N GLY A 31 -2.99 -7.60 -11.30
CA GLY A 31 -2.90 -8.98 -10.79
C GLY A 31 -2.13 -9.96 -11.70
N LEU A 32 -1.38 -9.45 -12.66
CA LEU A 32 -0.65 -10.28 -13.63
C LEU A 32 0.81 -10.52 -13.27
N LEU A 33 1.37 -9.74 -12.35
CA LEU A 33 2.79 -9.81 -11.98
C LEU A 33 2.96 -10.23 -10.52
N SER A 34 3.58 -11.40 -10.31
CA SER A 34 3.94 -11.90 -8.98
C SER A 34 5.02 -11.04 -8.30
N SER A 35 5.87 -10.40 -9.10
CA SER A 35 6.95 -9.50 -8.64
C SER A 35 6.52 -8.05 -8.42
N CYS A 36 5.22 -7.73 -8.52
CA CYS A 36 4.75 -6.35 -8.37
C CYS A 36 5.04 -5.82 -6.97
N GLU A 37 5.79 -4.73 -6.87
CA GLU A 37 6.15 -4.10 -5.59
C GLU A 37 4.95 -3.52 -4.83
N LEU A 38 3.85 -3.18 -5.52
CA LEU A 38 2.65 -2.63 -4.87
C LEU A 38 1.81 -3.73 -4.21
N CYS A 39 1.47 -4.78 -4.96
CA CYS A 39 0.61 -5.85 -4.44
C CYS A 39 1.37 -7.06 -3.92
N HIS A 40 2.69 -7.11 -4.06
CA HIS A 40 3.54 -8.26 -3.70
C HIS A 40 3.00 -9.59 -4.26
N GLY A 41 2.49 -9.56 -5.49
CA GLY A 41 1.93 -10.71 -6.19
C GLY A 41 0.53 -11.16 -5.76
N SER A 42 -0.11 -10.53 -4.78
CA SER A 42 -1.50 -10.87 -4.39
C SER A 42 -2.53 -10.45 -5.45
N GLY A 43 -2.17 -9.51 -6.33
CA GLY A 43 -3.04 -8.86 -7.30
C GLY A 43 -4.12 -7.95 -6.70
N LYS A 44 -4.15 -7.82 -5.38
CA LYS A 44 -5.18 -7.10 -4.61
C LYS A 44 -4.53 -6.17 -3.58
N VAL A 45 -5.04 -4.96 -3.44
CA VAL A 45 -4.52 -3.94 -2.51
C VAL A 45 -5.67 -3.19 -1.86
N ILE A 46 -5.40 -2.50 -0.75
CA ILE A 46 -6.35 -1.54 -0.17
C ILE A 46 -6.06 -0.13 -0.69
N GLN A 47 -7.06 0.76 -0.61
CA GLN A 47 -6.92 2.14 -1.07
C GLN A 47 -5.73 2.85 -0.41
N GLU A 48 -5.47 2.62 0.88
CA GLU A 48 -4.36 3.25 1.58
C GLU A 48 -2.98 2.82 1.05
N ASP A 49 -2.86 1.59 0.53
CA ASP A 49 -1.62 1.15 -0.11
C ASP A 49 -1.46 1.87 -1.47
N ILE A 50 -2.55 2.11 -2.21
CA ILE A 50 -2.56 2.90 -3.46
C ILE A 50 -2.19 4.37 -3.18
N ASP A 51 -2.78 4.97 -2.15
CA ASP A 51 -2.51 6.35 -1.77
C ASP A 51 -1.05 6.51 -1.33
N SER A 52 -0.54 5.55 -0.55
CA SER A 52 0.88 5.50 -0.17
C SER A 52 1.79 5.32 -1.38
N TRP A 53 1.37 4.51 -2.35
CA TRP A 53 2.09 4.28 -3.60
C TRP A 53 2.14 5.54 -4.47
N ASN A 54 1.08 6.33 -4.49
CA ASN A 54 0.99 7.57 -5.26
C ASN A 54 1.59 8.79 -4.53
N ASN A 55 2.03 8.63 -3.28
CA ASN A 55 2.69 9.69 -2.54
C ASN A 55 3.97 10.14 -3.28
N PRO A 56 4.16 11.45 -3.55
CA PRO A 56 5.33 11.98 -4.26
C PRO A 56 6.67 11.55 -3.67
N ILE A 57 6.78 11.46 -2.34
CA ILE A 57 8.01 11.04 -1.65
C ILE A 57 8.29 9.56 -1.93
N THR A 58 7.26 8.71 -1.83
CA THR A 58 7.39 7.28 -2.15
C THR A 58 7.76 7.08 -3.61
N LYS A 59 7.16 7.86 -4.51
CA LYS A 59 7.46 7.82 -5.95
C LYS A 59 8.93 8.19 -6.22
N MET A 60 9.40 9.32 -5.70
CA MET A 60 10.82 9.73 -5.84
C MET A 60 11.78 8.66 -5.31
N ARG A 61 11.47 8.03 -4.17
CA ARG A 61 12.31 6.94 -3.62
C ARG A 61 12.39 5.72 -4.54
N ARG A 62 11.32 5.39 -5.26
CA ARG A 62 11.34 4.28 -6.23
C ARG A 62 12.14 4.64 -7.47
N GLU A 63 12.01 5.87 -7.97
CA GLU A 63 12.77 6.36 -9.12
C GLU A 63 14.28 6.32 -8.83
N VAL A 64 14.70 6.72 -7.62
CA VAL A 64 16.10 6.63 -7.18
C VAL A 64 16.58 5.18 -7.04
N LYS A 65 15.72 4.25 -6.60
CA LYS A 65 16.08 2.83 -6.47
C LYS A 65 16.13 2.09 -7.81
N GLY A 66 15.46 2.62 -8.83
CA GLY A 66 15.42 2.04 -10.18
C GLY A 66 16.48 2.58 -11.14
N ALA A 67 17.27 3.58 -10.70
CA ALA A 67 18.46 4.10 -11.40
C ALA A 67 19.73 3.38 -10.92
#